data_AF-A0A829YJW5-F1
#
_entry.id   AF-A0A829YJW5-F1
#
_cell.length_a   1.000
_cell.length_b   1.000
_cell.length_c   1.000
_cell.angle_alpha   90.00
_cell.angle_beta   90.00
_cell.angle_gamma   90.00
#
_symmetry.space_group_name_H-M   'P 1'
#
loop_
_entity.id
_entity.type
_entity.pdbx_description
1 polymer ?
#
loop_
_entity_poly.entity_id
_entity_poly.type
_entity_poly.pdbx_seq_one_letter_code
_entity_poly.pdbx_strand_id
1 'polypeptide(L)'
;MFEYGTKLATAVVATALACVAWGQEPSSTNRFIAPDDTPPAPRTPSKVAPDLRDIDFSSFARIVGQVSGRTLVVGAGVCALINATWDHELTGEQFYQEFVSIAHALGFIVVEQDSVTTISLGKDRKGASACGSYSNRASASESVSARPR
;
A
#
# COMPACT_ATOMS: atom_id res chain seq x y z
N MET A 1 9.62 61.13 -46.41
CA MET A 1 8.28 60.69 -46.82
C MET A 1 7.72 59.90 -45.64
N PHE A 2 6.67 60.44 -44.98
CA PHE A 2 5.88 59.90 -43.84
C PHE A 2 6.69 59.61 -42.55
N GLU A 3 6.68 60.43 -41.48
CA GLU A 3 5.56 60.80 -40.59
C GLU A 3 4.61 59.64 -40.29
N TYR A 4 4.66 59.10 -39.07
CA TYR A 4 3.51 58.99 -38.14
C TYR A 4 4.02 58.47 -36.79
N GLY A 5 3.89 59.30 -35.76
CA GLY A 5 4.02 58.88 -34.38
C GLY A 5 2.77 58.17 -33.89
N THR A 6 2.92 57.29 -32.88
CA THR A 6 1.88 57.01 -31.89
C THR A 6 2.58 56.58 -30.61
N LYS A 7 2.33 57.36 -29.54
CA LYS A 7 2.66 57.04 -28.15
C LYS A 7 1.79 55.89 -27.67
N LEU A 8 2.33 55.08 -26.75
CA LEU A 8 1.73 54.55 -25.50
C LEU A 8 2.67 53.43 -25.02
N ALA A 9 3.54 53.71 -24.05
CA ALA A 9 3.31 53.51 -22.61
C ALA A 9 3.49 52.05 -22.18
N THR A 10 4.60 51.87 -21.46
CA THR A 10 5.14 50.73 -20.73
C THR A 10 4.13 49.88 -19.98
N ALA A 11 4.30 48.56 -20.05
CA ALA A 11 4.09 47.67 -18.91
C ALA A 11 5.08 46.51 -19.00
N VAL A 12 6.02 46.47 -18.05
CA VAL A 12 6.91 45.33 -17.83
C VAL A 12 6.12 44.32 -16.99
N VAL A 13 5.88 43.13 -17.52
CA VAL A 13 5.55 41.96 -16.71
C VAL A 13 6.50 40.86 -17.13
N ALA A 14 7.48 40.59 -16.27
CA ALA A 14 8.35 39.44 -16.39
C ALA A 14 7.51 38.19 -16.11
N THR A 15 7.44 37.27 -17.08
CA THR A 15 6.88 35.94 -16.87
C THR A 15 7.95 34.92 -17.18
N ALA A 16 8.62 34.46 -16.13
CA ALA A 16 9.42 33.25 -16.18
C ALA A 16 8.59 32.13 -15.53
N LEU A 17 8.33 31.06 -16.28
CA LEU A 17 8.67 29.68 -15.91
C LEU A 17 7.99 28.67 -16.85
N ALA A 18 8.83 28.17 -17.75
CA ALA A 18 9.01 26.79 -18.19
C ALA A 18 7.77 25.87 -18.41
N CYS A 19 7.67 25.44 -19.67
CA CYS A 19 6.91 24.30 -20.18
C CYS A 19 7.30 22.95 -19.53
N VAL A 20 6.32 22.09 -19.24
CA VAL A 20 6.28 20.62 -19.51
C VAL A 20 4.77 20.23 -19.46
N ALA A 21 4.04 20.09 -20.57
CA ALA A 21 3.95 18.97 -21.52
C ALA A 21 3.34 17.68 -20.93
N TRP A 22 2.40 17.08 -21.71
CA TRP A 22 1.58 15.85 -21.53
C TRP A 22 0.29 16.11 -20.72
N GLY A 23 -0.93 16.28 -21.29
CA GLY A 23 -1.62 15.50 -22.32
C GLY A 23 -1.99 14.12 -21.74
N GLN A 24 -3.13 13.85 -21.08
CA GLN A 24 -4.55 13.97 -21.49
C GLN A 24 -4.76 13.43 -22.91
N GLU A 25 -5.53 12.39 -23.23
CA GLU A 25 -6.67 11.63 -22.66
C GLU A 25 -6.78 10.31 -23.53
N PRO A 26 -7.81 9.41 -23.49
CA PRO A 26 -9.20 9.60 -23.13
C PRO A 26 -9.79 8.66 -22.08
N SER A 27 -10.74 9.28 -21.39
CA SER A 27 -11.84 8.72 -20.63
C SER A 27 -12.67 7.70 -21.43
N SER A 28 -13.43 6.87 -20.73
CA SER A 28 -14.87 6.88 -21.02
C SER A 28 -15.67 6.43 -19.79
N THR A 29 -16.68 7.25 -19.45
CA THR A 29 -18.01 6.80 -18.99
C THR A 29 -18.04 6.34 -17.53
N ASN A 30 -18.45 7.10 -16.50
CA ASN A 30 -19.64 7.95 -16.29
C ASN A 30 -19.50 8.47 -14.83
N ARG A 31 -19.95 9.64 -14.33
CA ARG A 31 -20.85 10.71 -14.77
C ARG A 31 -20.77 11.82 -13.70
N PHE A 32 -20.60 13.07 -14.11
CA PHE A 32 -20.76 14.34 -13.36
C PHE A 32 -19.84 14.57 -12.13
N ILE A 33 -18.68 15.19 -12.39
CA ILE A 33 -17.88 15.91 -11.41
C ILE A 33 -18.35 17.38 -11.41
N ALA A 34 -18.81 17.89 -10.28
CA ALA A 34 -18.95 19.33 -10.07
C ALA A 34 -17.55 19.98 -10.06
N PRO A 35 -17.36 21.21 -10.56
CA PRO A 35 -16.08 21.91 -10.52
C PRO A 35 -15.85 22.43 -9.10
N ASP A 36 -15.65 21.51 -8.16
CA ASP A 36 -15.10 21.83 -6.85
C ASP A 36 -13.59 21.64 -7.00
N ASP A 37 -12.89 22.74 -7.31
CA ASP A 37 -11.43 22.90 -7.33
C ASP A 37 -10.80 22.69 -5.93
N THR A 38 -11.44 21.88 -5.09
CA THR A 38 -10.93 21.50 -3.78
C THR A 38 -9.89 20.42 -4.01
N PRO A 39 -8.60 20.66 -3.70
CA PRO A 39 -7.60 19.62 -3.67
C PRO A 39 -8.18 18.46 -2.84
N PRO A 40 -8.13 17.20 -3.29
CA PRO A 40 -8.59 16.08 -2.49
C PRO A 40 -7.94 16.25 -1.12
N ALA A 41 -8.78 16.36 -0.08
CA ALA A 41 -8.30 16.63 1.26
C ALA A 41 -7.11 15.70 1.54
N PRO A 42 -5.98 16.22 2.05
CA PRO A 42 -4.82 15.39 2.35
C PRO A 42 -5.34 14.18 3.11
N ARG A 43 -5.25 12.99 2.50
CA ARG A 43 -5.70 11.77 3.17
C ARG A 43 -4.76 11.63 4.34
N THR A 44 -5.21 12.05 5.52
CA THR A 44 -4.44 11.86 6.73
C THR A 44 -4.17 10.37 6.82
N PRO A 45 -2.91 9.95 7.03
CA PRO A 45 -2.59 8.53 7.11
C PRO A 45 -3.47 7.94 8.20
N SER A 46 -4.41 7.10 7.79
CA SER A 46 -5.36 6.50 8.72
C SER A 46 -4.56 5.59 9.64
N LYS A 47 -4.62 5.92 10.92
CA LYS A 47 -4.04 5.14 11.99
C LYS A 47 -5.03 4.03 12.35
N VAL A 48 -4.56 2.80 12.42
CA VAL A 48 -5.38 1.62 12.72
C VAL A 48 -4.71 0.80 13.81
N ALA A 49 -5.48 0.28 14.76
CA ALA A 49 -5.04 -0.72 15.72
C ALA A 49 -5.76 -2.04 15.43
N PRO A 50 -5.24 -2.87 14.50
CA PRO A 50 -5.94 -4.06 14.05
C PRO A 50 -5.92 -5.19 15.11
N ASP A 51 -7.06 -5.85 15.31
CA ASP A 51 -7.19 -7.15 15.99
C ASP A 51 -7.70 -8.15 14.96
N LEU A 52 -6.80 -9.05 14.53
CA LEU A 52 -7.04 -10.02 13.47
C LEU A 52 -7.03 -11.41 14.09
N ARG A 53 -8.16 -12.13 13.97
CA ARG A 53 -8.32 -13.47 14.51
C ARG A 53 -8.76 -14.44 13.44
N ASP A 54 -8.00 -15.52 13.29
CA ASP A 54 -8.23 -16.62 12.36
C ASP A 54 -8.55 -16.14 10.94
N ILE A 55 -7.88 -15.08 10.51
CA ILE A 55 -8.10 -14.52 9.18
C ILE A 55 -7.19 -15.22 8.17
N ASP A 56 -7.71 -15.50 6.98
CA ASP A 56 -6.88 -15.97 5.88
C ASP A 56 -5.90 -14.88 5.43
N PHE A 57 -4.69 -15.29 5.05
CA PHE A 57 -3.65 -14.40 4.52
C PHE A 57 -4.14 -13.57 3.32
N SER A 58 -5.01 -14.13 2.47
CA SER A 58 -5.65 -13.40 1.37
C SER A 58 -6.58 -12.29 1.83
N SER A 59 -7.32 -12.51 2.92
CA SER A 59 -8.18 -11.50 3.54
C SER A 59 -7.32 -10.43 4.23
N PHE A 60 -6.24 -10.84 4.90
CA PHE A 60 -5.26 -9.93 5.47
C PHE A 60 -4.66 -8.98 4.42
N ALA A 61 -4.24 -9.53 3.26
CA ALA A 61 -3.72 -8.74 2.15
C ALA A 61 -4.74 -7.71 1.63
N ARG A 62 -6.04 -8.03 1.58
CA ARG A 62 -7.05 -7.03 1.16
C ARG A 62 -7.15 -5.86 2.15
N ILE A 63 -7.15 -6.16 3.45
CA ILE A 63 -7.22 -5.13 4.50
C ILE A 63 -5.98 -4.24 4.43
N VAL A 64 -4.79 -4.84 4.33
CA VAL A 64 -3.53 -4.09 4.20
C VAL A 64 -3.53 -3.23 2.94
N GLY A 65 -4.00 -3.75 1.81
CA GLY A 65 -4.10 -2.99 0.56
C GLY A 65 -5.02 -1.78 0.68
N GLN A 66 -6.16 -1.92 1.37
CA GLN A 66 -7.09 -0.81 1.62
C GLN A 66 -6.48 0.28 2.52
N VAL A 67 -5.77 -0.11 3.59
CA VAL A 67 -5.19 0.84 4.55
C VAL A 67 -3.92 1.51 4.00
N SER A 68 -3.07 0.76 3.30
CA SER A 68 -1.82 1.27 2.71
C SER A 68 -2.02 1.97 1.37
N GLY A 69 -3.14 1.76 0.69
CA GLY A 69 -3.37 2.24 -0.67
C GLY A 69 -2.58 1.49 -1.74
N ARG A 70 -1.96 0.35 -1.39
CA ARG A 70 -1.18 -0.50 -2.31
C ARG A 70 -2.02 -1.61 -2.91
N THR A 71 -1.64 -2.05 -4.10
CA THR A 71 -2.27 -3.22 -4.74
C THR A 71 -1.52 -4.48 -4.32
N LEU A 72 -2.19 -5.37 -3.59
CA LEU A 72 -1.61 -6.64 -3.14
C LEU A 72 -2.20 -7.80 -3.95
N VAL A 73 -1.34 -8.57 -4.61
CA VAL A 73 -1.71 -9.73 -5.42
C VAL A 73 -1.23 -11.01 -4.74
N VAL A 74 -2.16 -11.86 -4.31
CA VAL A 74 -1.84 -13.13 -3.67
C VAL A 74 -1.91 -14.26 -4.70
N GLY A 75 -0.79 -14.93 -4.91
CA GLY A 75 -0.66 -16.04 -5.86
C GLY A 75 -1.33 -17.33 -5.40
N ALA A 76 -1.59 -18.22 -6.34
CA ALA A 76 -2.19 -19.53 -6.07
C ALA A 76 -1.30 -20.38 -5.13
N GLY A 77 -1.92 -21.06 -4.17
CA GLY A 77 -1.24 -21.92 -3.20
C GLY A 77 -0.69 -21.18 -1.97
N VAL A 78 -0.81 -19.85 -1.90
CA VAL A 78 -0.56 -19.11 -0.67
C VAL A 78 -1.74 -19.36 0.28
N CYS A 79 -1.49 -20.15 1.32
CA CYS A 79 -2.47 -20.44 2.36
C CYS A 79 -1.82 -20.27 3.73
N ALA A 80 -2.34 -19.34 4.52
CA ALA A 80 -2.00 -19.21 5.92
C ALA A 80 -3.13 -18.56 6.73
N LEU A 81 -3.23 -18.92 8.01
CA LEU A 81 -4.10 -18.28 9.00
C LEU A 81 -3.30 -17.30 9.85
N ILE A 82 -3.85 -16.11 10.05
CA ILE A 82 -3.19 -15.00 10.75
C ILE A 82 -3.98 -14.67 12.01
N ASN A 83 -3.27 -14.71 13.14
CA ASN A 83 -3.77 -14.35 14.46
C ASN A 83 -2.86 -13.25 15.04
N ALA A 84 -3.15 -11.99 14.71
CA ALA A 84 -2.30 -10.87 15.07
C ALA A 84 -3.07 -9.69 15.67
N THR A 85 -2.59 -9.16 16.79
CA THR A 85 -3.13 -7.97 17.46
C THR A 85 -1.99 -6.98 17.70
N TRP A 86 -2.23 -5.70 17.48
CA TRP A 86 -1.27 -4.64 17.81
C TRP A 86 -1.85 -3.71 18.87
N ASP A 87 -1.11 -3.50 19.97
CA ASP A 87 -1.55 -2.64 21.09
C ASP A 87 -1.43 -1.14 20.79
N HIS A 88 -0.82 -0.79 19.65
CA HIS A 88 -0.60 0.58 19.22
C HIS A 88 -1.13 0.82 17.81
N GLU A 89 -1.40 2.09 17.52
CA GLU A 89 -1.85 2.51 16.20
C GLU A 89 -0.72 2.42 15.17
N LEU A 90 -0.98 1.71 14.07
CA LEU A 90 -0.12 1.60 12.91
C LEU A 90 -0.61 2.54 11.80
N THR A 91 0.33 3.19 11.11
CA THR A 91 0.03 3.84 9.83
C THR A 91 -0.12 2.79 8.72
N GLY A 92 -0.73 3.14 7.59
CA GLY A 92 -0.85 2.22 6.46
C GLY A 92 0.50 1.70 5.94
N GLU A 93 1.56 2.51 5.99
CA GLU A 93 2.90 2.06 5.62
C GLU A 93 3.49 1.10 6.68
N GLN A 94 3.34 1.39 7.98
CA GLN A 94 3.77 0.46 9.03
C GLN A 94 3.03 -0.87 8.95
N PHE A 95 1.73 -0.83 8.71
CA PHE A 95 0.91 -2.02 8.55
C PHE A 95 1.30 -2.85 7.32
N TYR A 96 1.74 -2.18 6.24
CA TYR A 96 2.34 -2.85 5.09
C TYR A 96 3.67 -3.52 5.43
N GLN A 97 4.56 -2.85 6.17
CA GLN A 97 5.83 -3.44 6.59
C GLN A 97 5.62 -4.68 7.47
N GLU A 98 4.65 -4.63 8.39
CA GLU A 98 4.24 -5.80 9.18
C GLU A 98 3.73 -6.94 8.30
N PHE A 99 2.91 -6.65 7.29
CA PHE A 99 2.45 -7.64 6.33
C PHE A 99 3.60 -8.33 5.58
N VAL A 100 4.57 -7.57 5.09
CA VAL A 100 5.76 -8.11 4.43
C VAL A 100 6.56 -8.98 5.40
N SER A 101 6.80 -8.50 6.62
CA SER A 101 7.49 -9.25 7.67
C SER A 101 6.81 -10.61 7.94
N ILE A 102 5.49 -10.63 8.07
CA ILE A 102 4.69 -11.85 8.26
C ILE A 102 4.81 -12.79 7.06
N ALA A 103 4.75 -12.26 5.84
CA ALA A 103 4.90 -13.05 4.63
C ALA A 103 6.28 -13.74 4.57
N HIS A 104 7.34 -13.02 4.93
CA HIS A 104 8.70 -13.57 5.00
C HIS A 104 8.83 -14.62 6.11
N ALA A 105 8.25 -14.38 7.30
CA ALA A 105 8.24 -15.34 8.40
C ALA A 105 7.52 -16.65 8.03
N LEU A 106 6.45 -16.55 7.23
CA LEU A 106 5.74 -17.70 6.68
C LEU A 106 6.49 -18.39 5.53
N GLY A 107 7.61 -17.82 5.05
CA GLY A 107 8.41 -18.35 3.96
C GLY A 107 7.81 -18.10 2.58
N PHE A 108 6.97 -17.08 2.42
CA PHE A 108 6.47 -16.64 1.12
C PHE A 108 7.49 -15.73 0.43
N ILE A 109 7.45 -15.75 -0.90
CA ILE A 109 8.23 -14.83 -1.74
C ILE A 109 7.39 -13.59 -1.93
N VAL A 110 7.94 -12.43 -1.58
CA VAL A 110 7.35 -11.11 -1.82
C VAL A 110 8.13 -10.44 -2.94
N VAL A 111 7.43 -10.00 -3.98
CA VAL A 111 8.00 -9.26 -5.11
C VAL A 111 7.29 -7.91 -5.21
N GLU A 112 8.02 -6.85 -4.94
CA GLU A 112 7.54 -5.48 -5.06
C GLU A 112 7.85 -4.94 -6.48
N GLN A 113 6.82 -4.46 -7.18
CA GLN A 113 6.91 -3.81 -8.49
C GLN A 113 6.10 -2.51 -8.44
N ASP A 114 6.78 -1.39 -8.26
CA ASP A 114 6.17 -0.06 -8.11
C ASP A 114 5.12 -0.03 -6.98
N SER A 115 3.83 0.08 -7.33
CA SER A 115 2.70 0.11 -6.38
C SER A 115 1.99 -1.24 -6.22
N VAL A 116 2.53 -2.30 -6.83
CA VAL A 116 1.99 -3.66 -6.82
C VAL A 116 2.95 -4.59 -6.08
N THR A 117 2.47 -5.23 -5.02
CA THR A 117 3.22 -6.26 -4.30
C THR A 117 2.59 -7.61 -4.59
N THR A 118 3.38 -8.53 -5.16
CA THR A 118 2.94 -9.89 -5.47
C THR A 118 3.50 -10.87 -4.45
N ILE A 119 2.65 -11.72 -3.90
CA ILE A 119 3.00 -12.74 -2.91
C ILE A 119 2.87 -14.11 -3.57
N SER A 120 3.92 -14.91 -3.51
CA SER A 120 3.96 -16.24 -4.13
C SER A 120 4.52 -17.29 -3.18
N LEU A 121 4.06 -18.52 -3.34
CA LEU A 121 4.64 -19.66 -2.63
C LEU A 121 6.01 -20.00 -3.22
N GLY A 122 7.02 -20.16 -2.36
CA GLY A 122 8.34 -20.64 -2.78
C GLY A 122 8.26 -22.01 -3.46
N LYS A 123 9.13 -22.25 -4.46
CA LYS A 123 9.16 -23.52 -5.21
C LYS A 123 9.30 -24.73 -4.29
N ASP A 124 10.02 -24.58 -3.18
CA ASP A 124 10.27 -25.62 -2.18
C ASP A 124 9.04 -25.99 -1.34
N ARG A 125 7.99 -25.14 -1.34
CA ARG A 125 6.73 -25.38 -0.61
C ARG A 125 5.57 -25.80 -1.51
N LYS A 126 5.78 -25.95 -2.82
CA LYS A 126 4.72 -26.31 -3.79
C LYS A 126 4.11 -27.71 -3.56
N GLY A 127 4.62 -28.48 -2.60
CA GLY A 127 4.06 -29.76 -2.13
C GLY A 127 3.75 -29.82 -0.62
N ALA A 128 3.85 -28.71 0.12
CA ALA A 128 3.48 -28.67 1.52
C ALA A 128 1.95 -28.69 1.64
N SER A 129 1.39 -29.82 2.05
CA SER A 129 -0.05 -30.07 2.17
C SER A 129 -0.72 -29.38 3.36
N ALA A 130 0.00 -28.53 4.10
CA ALA A 130 -0.52 -27.82 5.26
C ALA A 130 -0.44 -26.30 5.03
N CYS A 131 -1.56 -25.61 5.24
CA CYS A 131 -1.59 -24.15 5.34
C CYS A 131 -0.74 -23.67 6.52
N GLY A 132 0.00 -22.58 6.33
CA GLY A 132 0.77 -21.98 7.41
C GLY A 132 -0.11 -21.37 8.49
N SER A 133 0.45 -21.10 9.66
CA SER A 133 -0.19 -20.28 10.67
C SER A 133 0.82 -19.30 11.22
N TYR A 134 0.40 -18.05 11.42
CA TYR A 134 1.20 -17.01 12.05
C TYR A 134 0.44 -16.42 13.22
N SER A 135 1.13 -16.23 14.34
CA SER A 135 0.63 -15.43 15.44
C SER A 135 1.70 -14.51 16.01
N ASN A 136 1.35 -13.25 16.23
CA ASN A 136 2.23 -12.28 16.91
C ASN A 136 1.98 -12.21 18.42
N ARG A 137 0.92 -12.86 18.94
CA ARG A 137 0.82 -13.15 20.36
C ARG A 137 1.90 -14.16 20.63
N ALA A 138 2.95 -13.68 21.31
CA ALA A 138 4.07 -14.49 21.71
C ALA A 138 3.63 -15.90 22.07
N SER A 139 4.33 -16.87 21.49
CA SER A 139 4.65 -18.16 22.07
C SER A 139 4.98 -17.99 23.56
N ALA A 140 3.97 -17.87 24.41
CA ALA A 140 4.08 -18.01 25.84
C ALA A 140 4.04 -19.51 26.17
N SER A 141 4.84 -20.32 25.47
CA SER A 141 4.87 -21.78 25.63
C SER A 141 6.09 -22.40 24.92
N GLU A 142 7.31 -22.14 25.37
CA GLU A 142 8.44 -23.11 25.30
C GLU A 142 9.64 -22.51 26.07
N SER A 143 9.79 -22.81 27.36
CA SER A 143 10.75 -23.83 27.79
C SER A 143 10.34 -24.41 29.16
N VAL A 144 9.41 -25.37 29.15
CA VAL A 144 9.34 -26.40 30.20
C VAL A 144 10.01 -27.64 29.63
N SER A 145 11.34 -27.72 29.78
CA SER A 145 12.16 -28.91 29.55
C SER A 145 13.48 -28.62 30.28
N ALA A 146 13.92 -29.33 31.32
CA ALA A 146 13.62 -30.66 31.77
C ALA A 146 13.97 -30.79 33.28
N ARG A 147 13.30 -31.71 33.99
CA ARG A 147 13.88 -32.35 35.19
C ARG A 147 15.10 -33.18 34.75
N PRO A 148 16.19 -33.18 35.54
CA PRO A 148 16.47 -34.31 36.42
C PRO A 148 17.09 -33.81 37.76
N ARG A 149 17.08 -34.50 38.89
CA ARG A 149 16.74 -35.87 39.30
C ARG A 149 16.34 -35.80 40.78
#